data_AF-A0AAC9JET6-F1
#
_entry.id   AF-A0AAC9JET6-F1
#
_cell.length_a   1.000
_cell.length_b   1.000
_cell.length_c   1.000
_cell.angle_alpha   90.00
_cell.angle_beta   90.00
_cell.angle_gamma   90.00
#
_symmetry.space_group_name_H-M   'P 1'
#
loop_
_entity.id
_entity.type
_entity.pdbx_description
1 polymer ?
#
loop_
_entity_poly.entity_id
_entity_poly.type
_entity_poly.pdbx_seq_one_letter_code
_entity_poly.pdbx_strand_id
1 'polypeptide(L)'
;MTRRTKILATLGPSTDSLEKIQALIAAGANTVRMNFSHGQAEDHIERAKRVREAAKNLGKYVAILGDLQGPKIRVARFAEGAVRLEVGAKFILDAELGRDEGDINQVGIDYKALPDDVSAGDILLLDDGRIQLRVTGVEGRKVLTEVTVGGKLSNNKGINRQGGGLSADALTEKDKEDIKTAAKIGVDYLAVSFPRSGADLNYARKLAEAAGCYAKICAKVERAETVASDEAMDDIIVASDAVMVARGDLGVEIGDAELVGVQKKLIARSRQLNKVVITATQMMESMIDSPMPTRAEVMDVANAVLDGTDAVMLSAETAAGNFPIETVAAMARVCEGAETHPSVKISKHRMDQQFSSTSESIALSAVYAANHLSSVKAIVGLTESGTTPTLMSRITTSLPIIAMSRHESTLNTMALCRGVKPVYFDSSNSEPGKLKYDVIASLKEKGLVKSGDSIILTYGDEMEKVGATNTLKIVEVE
;
A
#
# COMPACT_ATOMS: atom_id res chain seq x y z
N MET A 1 -12.75 2.12 21.44
CA MET A 1 -12.99 1.30 20.22
C MET A 1 -11.64 1.16 19.55
N THR A 2 -11.19 -0.04 19.18
CA THR A 2 -9.88 -0.21 18.53
C THR A 2 -9.98 0.19 17.07
N ARG A 3 -9.10 1.06 16.59
CA ARG A 3 -8.99 1.44 15.17
C ARG A 3 -8.87 0.21 14.26
N ARG A 4 -9.60 0.20 13.14
CA ARG A 4 -9.62 -0.90 12.15
C ARG A 4 -8.77 -0.61 10.92
N THR A 5 -8.89 0.58 10.32
CA THR A 5 -8.07 0.99 9.18
C THR A 5 -6.63 1.11 9.62
N LYS A 6 -5.70 0.50 8.88
CA LYS A 6 -4.28 0.40 9.20
C LYS A 6 -3.52 1.64 8.74
N ILE A 7 -2.35 1.87 9.33
CA ILE A 7 -1.46 2.99 8.97
C ILE A 7 -0.14 2.40 8.49
N LEU A 8 0.25 2.77 7.27
CA LEU A 8 1.54 2.45 6.69
C LEU A 8 2.42 3.72 6.73
N ALA A 9 3.55 3.66 7.43
CA ALA A 9 4.45 4.80 7.60
C ALA A 9 5.78 4.57 6.87
N THR A 10 6.16 5.49 5.99
CA THR A 10 7.47 5.41 5.32
C THR A 10 8.59 5.82 6.29
N LEU A 11 9.65 5.01 6.34
CA LEU A 11 10.84 5.32 7.13
C LEU A 11 11.83 6.18 6.34
N GLY A 12 12.57 7.00 7.06
CA GLY A 12 13.62 7.86 6.50
C GLY A 12 14.41 8.59 7.60
N PRO A 13 15.16 9.64 7.24
CA PRO A 13 16.01 10.38 8.19
C PRO A 13 15.28 10.85 9.46
N SER A 14 14.00 11.24 9.36
CA SER A 14 13.23 11.70 10.51
C SER A 14 12.86 10.60 11.50
N THR A 15 13.02 9.32 11.11
CA THR A 15 12.51 8.14 11.82
C THR A 15 13.52 6.98 11.90
N ASP A 16 14.82 7.26 11.79
CA ASP A 16 15.86 6.23 11.60
C ASP A 16 16.35 5.54 12.90
N SER A 17 16.15 6.19 14.06
CA SER A 17 16.55 5.69 15.39
C SER A 17 15.52 4.71 15.96
N LEU A 18 15.97 3.73 16.75
CA LEU A 18 15.10 2.75 17.43
C LEU A 18 13.98 3.41 18.23
N GLU A 19 14.29 4.47 18.98
CA GLU A 19 13.35 5.20 19.84
C GLU A 19 12.23 5.84 19.03
N LYS A 20 12.57 6.45 17.88
CA LYS A 20 11.57 7.04 16.98
C LYS A 20 10.72 5.98 16.28
N ILE A 21 11.31 4.85 15.89
CA ILE A 21 10.54 3.72 15.33
C ILE A 21 9.58 3.17 16.38
N GLN A 22 10.02 3.01 17.63
CA GLN A 22 9.14 2.64 18.74
C GLN A 22 8.01 3.66 18.94
N ALA A 23 8.32 4.96 18.89
CA ALA A 23 7.32 6.02 19.00
C ALA A 23 6.30 5.98 17.85
N LEU A 24 6.72 5.71 16.61
CA LEU A 24 5.82 5.55 15.46
C LEU A 24 4.84 4.37 15.65
N ILE A 25 5.38 3.22 16.05
CA ILE A 25 4.60 2.00 16.29
C ILE A 25 3.67 2.20 17.49
N ALA A 26 4.12 2.90 18.53
CA ALA A 26 3.31 3.28 19.68
C ALA A 26 2.15 4.20 19.28
N ALA A 27 2.41 5.21 18.46
CA ALA A 27 1.41 6.17 17.96
C ALA A 27 0.35 5.51 17.05
N GLY A 28 0.69 4.41 16.36
CA GLY A 28 -0.29 3.61 15.63
C GLY A 28 0.17 3.05 14.29
N ALA A 29 1.43 3.18 13.89
CA ALA A 29 1.91 2.54 12.67
C ALA A 29 1.75 1.02 12.76
N ASN A 30 1.15 0.41 11.74
CA ASN A 30 0.92 -1.04 11.64
C ASN A 30 1.88 -1.69 10.65
N THR A 31 2.32 -0.92 9.66
CA THR A 31 3.25 -1.33 8.62
C THR A 31 4.25 -0.21 8.42
N VAL A 32 5.49 -0.55 8.17
CA VAL A 32 6.52 0.40 7.76
C VAL A 32 6.87 0.17 6.31
N ARG A 33 7.14 1.26 5.58
CA ARG A 33 7.58 1.23 4.19
C ARG A 33 9.05 1.63 4.07
N MET A 34 9.81 0.81 3.37
CA MET A 34 11.18 1.08 2.94
C MET A 34 11.16 1.47 1.47
N ASN A 35 11.35 2.75 1.19
CA ASN A 35 11.38 3.26 -0.17
C ASN A 35 12.78 3.08 -0.77
N PHE A 36 12.95 2.11 -1.68
CA PHE A 36 14.24 1.86 -2.33
C PHE A 36 14.63 2.93 -3.37
N SER A 37 13.80 3.95 -3.56
CA SER A 37 14.17 5.15 -4.31
C SER A 37 15.32 5.94 -3.68
N HIS A 38 15.55 5.77 -2.38
CA HIS A 38 16.53 6.48 -1.58
C HIS A 38 17.27 5.52 -0.64
N GLY A 39 18.45 5.94 -0.17
CA GLY A 39 19.30 5.12 0.70
C GLY A 39 19.99 3.98 -0.03
N GLN A 40 20.89 3.32 0.69
CA GLN A 40 21.61 2.13 0.23
C GLN A 40 20.97 0.86 0.82
N ALA A 41 21.30 -0.30 0.24
CA ALA A 41 20.78 -1.58 0.72
C ALA A 41 21.03 -1.82 2.22
N GLU A 42 22.23 -1.46 2.71
CA GLU A 42 22.60 -1.63 4.12
C GLU A 42 21.75 -0.76 5.07
N ASP A 43 21.40 0.46 4.65
CA ASP A 43 20.54 1.35 5.43
C ASP A 43 19.18 0.69 5.70
N HIS A 44 18.61 0.05 4.68
CA HIS A 44 17.31 -0.61 4.77
C HIS A 44 17.37 -1.90 5.59
N ILE A 45 18.46 -2.67 5.46
CA ILE A 45 18.70 -3.88 6.28
C ILE A 45 18.77 -3.49 7.76
N GLU A 46 19.50 -2.43 8.08
CA GLU A 46 19.65 -1.98 9.46
C GLU A 46 18.35 -1.39 10.02
N ARG A 47 17.60 -0.61 9.24
CA ARG A 47 16.24 -0.17 9.59
C ARG A 47 15.33 -1.35 9.89
N ALA A 48 15.38 -2.42 9.08
CA ALA A 48 14.55 -3.60 9.29
C ALA A 48 14.80 -4.28 10.64
N LYS A 49 16.08 -4.38 11.06
CA LYS A 49 16.44 -4.93 12.37
C LYS A 49 15.83 -4.08 13.49
N ARG A 50 15.97 -2.76 13.42
CA ARG A 50 15.39 -1.83 14.42
C ARG A 50 13.88 -1.90 14.47
N VAL A 51 13.20 -2.06 13.33
CA VAL A 51 11.74 -2.25 13.29
C VAL A 51 11.33 -3.52 14.01
N ARG A 52 12.01 -4.64 13.73
CA ARG A 52 11.72 -5.92 14.40
C ARG A 52 11.99 -5.85 15.89
N GLU A 53 13.08 -5.20 16.31
CA GLU A 53 13.39 -4.96 17.71
C GLU A 53 12.34 -4.07 18.38
N ALA A 54 11.96 -2.95 17.76
CA ALA A 54 10.93 -2.05 18.27
C ALA A 54 9.57 -2.76 18.42
N ALA A 55 9.18 -3.55 17.42
CA ALA A 55 7.96 -4.34 17.42
C ALA A 55 7.96 -5.36 18.58
N LYS A 56 9.07 -6.09 18.77
CA LYS A 56 9.26 -7.03 19.88
C LYS A 56 9.17 -6.34 21.23
N ASN A 57 9.87 -5.22 21.42
CA ASN A 57 9.87 -4.44 22.66
C ASN A 57 8.47 -3.94 23.03
N LEU A 58 7.61 -3.68 22.03
CA LEU A 58 6.23 -3.23 22.22
C LEU A 58 5.21 -4.37 22.24
N GLY A 59 5.63 -5.63 22.04
CA GLY A 59 4.71 -6.77 21.91
C GLY A 59 3.72 -6.62 20.76
N LYS A 60 4.14 -6.00 19.66
CA LYS A 60 3.30 -5.72 18.48
C LYS A 60 3.83 -6.45 17.25
N TYR A 61 2.93 -6.76 16.33
CA TYR A 61 3.27 -7.25 14.98
C TYR A 61 3.23 -6.07 14.01
N VAL A 62 4.30 -5.90 13.23
CA VAL A 62 4.48 -4.80 12.29
C VAL A 62 5.01 -5.37 10.99
N ALA A 63 4.27 -5.17 9.90
CA ALA A 63 4.74 -5.56 8.57
C ALA A 63 5.82 -4.60 8.06
N ILE A 64 6.76 -5.14 7.28
CA ILE A 64 7.71 -4.37 6.48
C ILE A 64 7.31 -4.50 5.00
N LEU A 65 7.06 -3.37 4.36
CA LEU A 65 6.84 -3.26 2.92
C LEU A 65 8.09 -2.68 2.26
N GLY A 66 8.74 -3.43 1.38
CA GLY A 66 9.76 -2.91 0.47
C GLY A 66 9.11 -2.32 -0.78
N ASP A 67 9.47 -1.11 -1.18
CA ASP A 67 8.89 -0.43 -2.33
C ASP A 67 9.96 -0.20 -3.41
N LEU A 68 9.80 -0.91 -4.54
CA LEU A 68 10.69 -0.81 -5.69
C LEU A 68 10.58 0.55 -6.35
N GLN A 69 11.67 1.02 -6.95
CA GLN A 69 11.70 2.35 -7.53
C GLN A 69 10.90 2.43 -8.83
N GLY A 70 11.01 1.40 -9.68
CA GLY A 70 10.47 1.43 -11.04
C GLY A 70 11.26 2.36 -11.98
N PRO A 71 10.80 2.52 -13.23
CA PRO A 71 11.43 3.36 -14.22
C PRO A 71 11.31 4.85 -13.84
N LYS A 72 12.43 5.50 -13.52
CA LYS A 72 12.49 6.95 -13.33
C LYS A 72 12.62 7.67 -14.67
N ILE A 73 11.49 8.11 -15.22
CA ILE A 73 11.49 8.97 -16.42
C ILE A 73 11.65 10.42 -15.95
N ARG A 74 12.81 11.01 -16.22
CA ARG A 74 13.20 12.32 -15.68
C ARG A 74 13.94 13.16 -16.70
N VAL A 75 13.85 14.47 -16.55
CA VAL A 75 14.83 15.39 -17.15
C VAL A 75 16.17 15.19 -16.44
N ALA A 76 17.27 15.43 -17.16
CA ALA A 76 18.61 15.37 -16.61
C ALA A 76 18.89 16.61 -15.73
N ARG A 77 20.02 17.28 -15.92
CA ARG A 77 20.43 18.44 -15.12
C ARG A 77 20.69 19.65 -15.99
N PHE A 78 20.46 20.82 -15.39
CA PHE A 78 20.76 22.12 -15.94
C PHE A 78 22.12 22.58 -15.45
N ALA A 79 22.87 23.29 -16.29
CA ALA A 79 24.16 23.88 -15.94
C ALA A 79 24.07 24.80 -14.71
N GLU A 80 22.98 25.57 -14.60
CA GLU A 80 22.69 26.45 -13.45
C GLU A 80 21.75 25.80 -12.41
N GLY A 81 21.50 24.49 -12.52
CA GLY A 81 20.68 23.69 -11.61
C GLY A 81 19.15 23.83 -11.74
N ALA A 82 18.67 24.93 -12.33
CA ALA A 82 17.26 25.13 -12.66
C ALA A 82 17.08 26.21 -13.75
N VAL A 83 15.92 26.18 -14.41
CA VAL A 83 15.47 27.20 -15.35
C VAL A 83 14.02 27.60 -15.05
N ARG A 84 13.59 28.77 -15.53
CA ARG A 84 12.20 29.22 -15.43
C ARG A 84 11.59 29.27 -16.83
N LEU A 85 10.66 28.36 -17.09
CA LEU A 85 9.97 28.27 -18.37
C LEU A 85 8.74 29.18 -18.39
N GLU A 86 8.61 29.97 -19.44
CA GLU A 86 7.46 30.85 -19.66
C GLU A 86 6.46 30.21 -20.63
N VAL A 87 5.17 30.53 -20.49
CA VAL A 87 4.12 30.01 -21.38
C VAL A 87 4.37 30.48 -22.81
N GLY A 88 4.23 29.56 -23.78
CA GLY A 88 4.50 29.79 -25.20
C GLY A 88 5.97 29.66 -25.60
N ALA A 89 6.89 29.50 -24.64
CA ALA A 89 8.30 29.27 -24.95
C ALA A 89 8.49 27.89 -25.60
N LYS A 90 9.43 27.81 -26.55
CA LYS A 90 9.88 26.53 -27.10
C LYS A 90 10.86 25.88 -26.14
N PHE A 91 10.74 24.57 -25.95
CA PHE A 91 11.65 23.82 -25.11
C PHE A 91 11.89 22.43 -25.70
N ILE A 92 13.13 21.93 -25.62
CA ILE A 92 13.53 20.66 -26.25
C ILE A 92 13.92 19.65 -25.17
N LEU A 93 13.38 18.44 -25.27
CA LEU A 93 13.85 17.28 -24.53
C LEU A 93 14.73 16.44 -25.46
N ASP A 94 16.02 16.37 -25.17
CA ASP A 94 17.02 15.77 -26.05
C ASP A 94 17.59 14.49 -25.41
N ALA A 95 17.39 13.33 -26.06
CA ALA A 95 17.91 12.07 -25.53
C ALA A 95 19.44 11.95 -25.62
N GLU A 96 20.10 12.76 -26.45
CA GLU A 96 21.56 12.69 -26.66
C GLU A 96 22.33 13.81 -25.95
N LEU A 97 21.64 14.83 -25.43
CA LEU A 97 22.28 15.92 -24.68
C LEU A 97 22.97 15.41 -23.41
N GLY A 98 24.14 15.99 -23.11
CA GLY A 98 24.91 15.66 -21.92
C GLY A 98 24.12 15.89 -20.63
N ARG A 99 24.44 15.11 -19.59
CA ARG A 99 23.67 15.09 -18.34
C ARG A 99 23.56 16.45 -17.65
N ASP A 100 24.61 17.27 -17.71
CA ASP A 100 24.72 18.56 -17.02
C ASP A 100 24.68 19.75 -18.00
N GLU A 101 24.26 19.52 -19.25
CA GLU A 101 24.28 20.50 -20.34
C GLU A 101 22.91 21.17 -20.58
N GLY A 102 21.94 20.97 -19.69
CA GLY A 102 20.63 21.61 -19.80
C GLY A 102 20.70 23.13 -19.62
N ASP A 103 19.91 23.85 -20.42
CA ASP A 103 19.77 25.31 -20.38
C ASP A 103 18.29 25.73 -20.54
N ILE A 104 18.05 27.02 -20.80
CA ILE A 104 16.70 27.58 -20.95
C ILE A 104 15.95 27.06 -22.19
N ASN A 105 16.66 26.51 -23.17
CA ASN A 105 16.11 26.06 -24.45
C ASN A 105 15.97 24.53 -24.52
N GLN A 106 16.83 23.78 -23.84
CA GLN A 106 16.86 22.32 -23.93
C GLN A 106 17.36 21.63 -22.65
N VAL A 107 16.97 20.38 -22.45
CA VAL A 107 17.50 19.53 -21.38
C VAL A 107 17.59 18.08 -21.82
N GLY A 108 18.59 17.38 -21.28
CA GLY A 108 18.73 15.94 -21.46
C GLY A 108 17.57 15.17 -20.81
N ILE A 109 17.35 13.92 -21.25
CA ILE A 109 16.42 13.00 -20.59
C ILE A 109 17.10 11.67 -20.23
N ASP A 110 16.71 11.10 -19.09
CA ASP A 110 17.26 9.82 -18.63
C ASP A 110 16.61 8.63 -19.37
N TYR A 111 15.31 8.75 -19.71
CA TYR A 111 14.60 7.76 -20.50
C TYR A 111 14.83 8.00 -21.99
N LYS A 112 15.85 7.30 -22.53
CA LYS A 112 16.32 7.55 -23.89
C LYS A 112 15.27 7.29 -24.95
N ALA A 113 14.31 6.38 -24.71
CA ALA A 113 13.25 6.03 -25.66
C ALA A 113 12.04 6.98 -25.69
N LEU A 114 12.03 8.08 -24.92
CA LEU A 114 10.93 9.05 -24.94
C LEU A 114 10.56 9.56 -26.36
N PRO A 115 11.51 9.87 -27.26
CA PRO A 115 11.17 10.32 -28.62
C PRO A 115 10.38 9.28 -29.44
N ASP A 116 10.49 8.00 -29.07
CA ASP A 116 9.80 6.90 -29.75
C ASP A 116 8.37 6.69 -29.21
N ASP A 117 8.08 7.22 -28.01
CA ASP A 117 6.81 7.05 -27.29
C ASP A 117 5.87 8.26 -27.39
N VAL A 118 6.29 9.34 -28.06
CA VAL A 118 5.54 10.59 -28.15
C VAL A 118 5.30 11.01 -29.59
N SER A 119 4.21 11.74 -29.79
CA SER A 119 3.77 12.28 -31.08
C SER A 119 3.30 13.73 -30.93
N ALA A 120 3.27 14.46 -32.04
CA ALA A 120 2.76 15.83 -32.05
C ALA A 120 1.33 15.88 -31.48
N GLY A 121 1.09 16.79 -30.53
CA GLY A 121 -0.17 16.92 -29.80
C GLY A 121 -0.17 16.29 -28.42
N ASP A 122 0.76 15.37 -28.12
CA ASP A 122 0.90 14.81 -26.77
C ASP A 122 1.25 15.88 -25.74
N ILE A 123 0.81 15.66 -24.50
CA ILE A 123 1.09 16.55 -23.37
C ILE A 123 2.02 15.81 -22.41
N LEU A 124 3.17 16.42 -22.14
CA LEU A 124 4.14 15.96 -21.16
C LEU A 124 4.01 16.81 -19.90
N LEU A 125 3.87 16.12 -18.76
CA LEU A 125 3.72 16.72 -17.43
C LEU A 125 5.06 16.58 -16.70
N LEU A 126 5.61 17.70 -16.22
CA LEU A 126 6.87 17.75 -15.51
C LEU A 126 6.66 18.22 -14.07
N ASP A 127 7.43 17.65 -13.14
CA ASP A 127 7.35 17.97 -11.70
C ASP A 127 5.91 17.85 -11.17
N ASP A 128 5.33 16.65 -11.28
CA ASP A 128 3.95 16.33 -10.86
C ASP A 128 2.91 17.23 -11.54
N GLY A 129 3.12 17.56 -12.81
CA GLY A 129 2.21 18.38 -13.62
C GLY A 129 2.30 19.90 -13.37
N ARG A 130 3.22 20.37 -12.53
CA ARG A 130 3.46 21.80 -12.29
C ARG A 130 3.91 22.55 -13.54
N ILE A 131 4.57 21.84 -14.45
CA ILE A 131 4.95 22.33 -15.77
C ILE A 131 4.33 21.40 -16.81
N GLN A 132 3.83 21.98 -17.90
CA GLN A 132 3.27 21.21 -19.01
C GLN A 132 3.90 21.65 -20.32
N LEU A 133 4.26 20.65 -21.11
CA LEU A 133 4.84 20.81 -22.44
C LEU A 133 3.93 20.11 -23.45
N ARG A 134 3.50 20.82 -24.49
CA ARG A 134 2.82 20.23 -25.64
C ARG A 134 3.86 19.86 -26.69
N VAL A 135 3.90 18.60 -27.09
CA VAL A 135 4.79 18.13 -28.15
C VAL A 135 4.34 18.74 -29.48
N THR A 136 5.23 19.46 -30.14
CA THR A 136 5.00 20.05 -31.47
C THR A 136 5.55 19.14 -32.58
N GLY A 137 6.51 18.28 -32.27
CA GLY A 137 7.10 17.32 -33.20
C GLY A 137 8.27 16.57 -32.60
N VAL A 138 8.79 15.58 -33.32
CA VAL A 138 10.00 14.82 -32.96
C VAL A 138 10.98 14.88 -34.13
N GLU A 139 12.22 15.29 -33.84
CA GLU A 139 13.32 15.36 -34.81
C GLU A 139 14.48 14.49 -34.32
N GLY A 140 14.62 13.29 -34.88
CA GLY A 140 15.63 12.33 -34.45
C GLY A 140 15.45 11.93 -32.98
N ARG A 141 16.39 12.32 -32.12
CA ARG A 141 16.33 12.08 -30.66
C ARG A 141 15.84 13.28 -29.85
N LYS A 142 15.29 14.30 -30.51
CA LYS A 142 14.80 15.53 -29.89
C LYS A 142 13.28 15.59 -29.94
N VAL A 143 12.66 15.77 -28.78
CA VAL A 143 11.23 16.08 -28.67
C VAL A 143 11.09 17.60 -28.61
N LEU A 144 10.50 18.17 -29.64
CA LEU A 144 10.22 19.59 -29.72
C LEU A 144 8.91 19.88 -29.01
N THR A 145 8.91 20.86 -28.12
CA THR A 145 7.73 21.20 -27.32
C THR A 145 7.49 22.70 -27.21
N GLU A 146 6.26 23.05 -26.87
CA GLU A 146 5.84 24.38 -26.46
C GLU A 146 5.29 24.33 -25.03
N VAL A 147 5.70 25.26 -24.18
CA VAL A 147 5.28 25.33 -22.78
C VAL A 147 3.83 25.80 -22.70
N THR A 148 2.93 24.95 -22.21
CA THR A 148 1.52 25.31 -21.98
C THR A 148 1.27 25.77 -20.54
N VAL A 149 2.03 25.25 -19.58
CA VAL A 149 2.04 25.70 -18.19
C VAL A 149 3.50 25.92 -17.77
N GLY A 150 3.86 27.18 -17.50
CA GLY A 150 5.22 27.57 -17.13
C GLY A 150 5.52 27.42 -15.64
N GLY A 151 6.80 27.50 -15.27
CA GLY A 151 7.24 27.31 -13.90
C GLY A 151 8.75 27.15 -13.77
N LYS A 152 9.21 26.90 -12.53
CA LYS A 152 10.61 26.59 -12.26
C LYS A 152 10.86 25.10 -12.48
N LEU A 153 11.63 24.75 -13.51
CA LEU A 153 12.10 23.39 -13.75
C LEU A 153 13.49 23.21 -13.13
N SER A 154 13.69 22.17 -12.33
CA SER A 154 14.99 21.89 -11.69
C SER A 154 15.48 20.49 -12.07
N ASN A 155 16.69 20.17 -11.62
CA ASN A 155 17.35 18.89 -11.92
C ASN A 155 16.52 17.66 -11.53
N ASN A 156 16.56 16.62 -12.37
CA ASN A 156 16.01 15.28 -12.11
C ASN A 156 14.50 15.26 -11.79
N LYS A 157 13.73 16.21 -12.34
CA LYS A 157 12.27 16.23 -12.21
C LYS A 157 11.61 15.17 -13.10
N GLY A 158 10.54 14.56 -12.60
CA GLY A 158 9.78 13.53 -13.31
C GLY A 158 9.15 14.05 -14.60
N ILE A 159 8.98 13.14 -15.57
CA ILE A 159 8.23 13.36 -16.80
C ILE A 159 7.17 12.26 -16.88
N ASN A 160 5.91 12.66 -17.03
CA ASN A 160 4.80 11.76 -17.35
C ASN A 160 4.19 12.18 -18.68
N ARG A 161 3.50 11.26 -19.35
CA ARG A 161 2.71 11.54 -20.54
C ARG A 161 1.23 11.47 -20.16
N GLN A 162 0.47 12.51 -20.49
CA GLN A 162 -0.95 12.53 -20.21
C GLN A 162 -1.65 11.40 -20.98
N GLY A 163 -2.46 10.59 -20.28
CA GLY A 163 -3.10 9.40 -20.83
C GLY A 163 -2.22 8.15 -20.89
N GLY A 164 -1.01 8.17 -20.31
CA GLY A 164 -0.08 7.05 -20.30
C GLY A 164 0.66 6.89 -21.63
N GLY A 165 1.10 5.66 -21.93
CA GLY A 165 1.69 5.29 -23.22
C GLY A 165 3.22 5.34 -23.29
N LEU A 166 3.91 5.44 -22.14
CA LEU A 166 5.36 5.32 -22.08
C LEU A 166 5.75 3.83 -22.01
N SER A 167 6.59 3.37 -22.94
CA SER A 167 6.93 1.95 -23.12
C SER A 167 7.99 1.43 -22.15
N ALA A 168 8.43 2.24 -21.20
CA ALA A 168 9.42 1.89 -20.19
C ALA A 168 9.05 0.60 -19.45
N ASP A 169 10.03 -0.31 -19.33
CA ASP A 169 9.89 -1.54 -18.58
C ASP A 169 9.55 -1.29 -17.12
N ALA A 170 8.67 -2.11 -16.55
CA ALA A 170 8.23 -1.98 -15.17
C ALA A 170 9.35 -2.28 -14.15
N LEU A 171 10.30 -3.17 -14.50
CA LEU A 171 11.41 -3.54 -13.64
C LEU A 171 12.75 -3.14 -14.25
N THR A 172 13.43 -2.22 -13.59
CA THR A 172 14.79 -1.79 -13.94
C THR A 172 15.85 -2.76 -13.39
N GLU A 173 17.10 -2.64 -13.85
CA GLU A 173 18.22 -3.39 -13.24
C GLU A 173 18.39 -3.06 -11.75
N LYS A 174 18.12 -1.81 -11.35
CA LYS A 174 18.12 -1.44 -9.94
C LYS A 174 17.03 -2.20 -9.16
N ASP A 175 15.82 -2.29 -9.71
CA ASP A 175 14.73 -3.02 -9.05
C ASP A 175 15.07 -4.51 -8.88
N LYS A 176 15.75 -5.12 -9.87
CA LYS A 176 16.22 -6.52 -9.76
C LYS A 176 17.23 -6.70 -8.60
N GLU A 177 18.10 -5.74 -8.35
CA GLU A 177 19.01 -5.75 -7.19
C GLU A 177 18.27 -5.45 -5.88
N ASP A 178 17.30 -4.53 -5.90
CA ASP A 178 16.48 -4.21 -4.73
C ASP A 178 15.59 -5.40 -4.33
N ILE A 179 15.12 -6.23 -5.27
CA ILE A 179 14.42 -7.49 -4.97
C ILE A 179 15.31 -8.43 -4.15
N LYS A 180 16.61 -8.54 -4.48
CA LYS A 180 17.56 -9.33 -3.67
C LYS A 180 17.77 -8.71 -2.29
N THR A 181 17.77 -7.38 -2.20
CA THR A 181 17.85 -6.68 -0.91
C THR A 181 16.59 -6.93 -0.07
N ALA A 182 15.41 -6.88 -0.67
CA ALA A 182 14.14 -7.20 -0.04
C ALA A 182 14.10 -8.66 0.47
N ALA A 183 14.69 -9.60 -0.28
CA ALA A 183 14.87 -10.98 0.13
C ALA A 183 15.76 -11.12 1.38
N LYS A 184 16.91 -10.44 1.41
CA LYS A 184 17.81 -10.39 2.57
C LYS A 184 17.16 -9.79 3.80
N ILE A 185 16.35 -8.74 3.60
CA ILE A 185 15.56 -8.13 4.67
C ILE A 185 14.51 -9.13 5.17
N GLY A 186 13.87 -9.87 4.26
CA GLY A 186 12.69 -10.69 4.56
C GLY A 186 11.46 -9.79 4.74
N VAL A 187 11.18 -8.95 3.75
CA VAL A 187 9.99 -8.08 3.74
C VAL A 187 8.72 -8.91 3.68
N ASP A 188 7.64 -8.44 4.31
CA ASP A 188 6.34 -9.11 4.29
C ASP A 188 5.57 -8.79 2.99
N TYR A 189 5.75 -7.55 2.49
CA TYR A 189 5.20 -7.07 1.23
C TYR A 189 6.30 -6.49 0.34
N LEU A 190 6.18 -6.69 -0.98
CA LEU A 190 7.03 -6.09 -1.99
C LEU A 190 6.16 -5.33 -3.00
N ALA A 191 6.26 -4.00 -3.02
CA ALA A 191 5.53 -3.17 -3.95
C ALA A 191 6.28 -2.99 -5.27
N VAL A 192 5.56 -3.15 -6.38
CA VAL A 192 6.06 -3.02 -7.74
C VAL A 192 5.50 -1.73 -8.34
N SER A 193 6.40 -0.84 -8.73
CA SER A 193 6.09 0.46 -9.33
C SER A 193 5.82 0.36 -10.82
N PHE A 194 4.89 1.18 -11.32
CA PHE A 194 4.54 1.29 -12.73
C PHE A 194 4.28 -0.03 -13.49
N PRO A 195 3.62 -1.07 -12.91
CA PRO A 195 3.23 -2.24 -13.68
C PRO A 195 2.23 -1.84 -14.77
N ARG A 196 2.37 -2.40 -15.97
CA ARG A 196 1.43 -2.20 -17.09
C ARG A 196 0.38 -3.30 -17.16
N SER A 197 0.75 -4.49 -16.67
CA SER A 197 -0.09 -5.68 -16.69
C SER A 197 0.23 -6.62 -15.52
N GLY A 198 -0.62 -7.62 -15.31
CA GLY A 198 -0.37 -8.72 -14.39
C GLY A 198 0.91 -9.50 -14.74
N ALA A 199 1.35 -9.49 -16.00
CA ALA A 199 2.60 -10.13 -16.40
C ALA A 199 3.83 -9.48 -15.74
N ASP A 200 3.85 -8.16 -15.58
CA ASP A 200 4.94 -7.44 -14.89
C ASP A 200 5.02 -7.86 -13.41
N LEU A 201 3.86 -7.99 -12.76
CA LEU A 201 3.75 -8.43 -11.37
C LEU A 201 4.20 -9.88 -11.19
N ASN A 202 3.82 -10.76 -12.12
CA ASN A 202 4.25 -12.16 -12.12
C ASN A 202 5.75 -12.28 -12.37
N TYR A 203 6.33 -11.42 -13.20
CA TYR A 203 7.77 -11.37 -13.41
C TYR A 203 8.50 -10.92 -12.14
N ALA A 204 8.03 -9.87 -11.47
CA ALA A 204 8.56 -9.44 -10.17
C ALA A 204 8.49 -10.57 -9.12
N ARG A 205 7.35 -11.27 -9.06
CA ARG A 205 7.15 -12.42 -8.16
C ARG A 205 8.17 -13.52 -8.42
N LYS A 206 8.35 -13.91 -9.69
CA LYS A 206 9.33 -14.94 -10.08
C LYS A 206 10.76 -14.57 -9.68
N LEU A 207 11.14 -13.30 -9.85
CA LEU A 207 12.45 -12.81 -9.42
C LEU A 207 12.61 -12.82 -7.91
N ALA A 208 11.57 -12.44 -7.16
CA ALA A 208 11.55 -12.51 -5.71
C ALA A 208 11.70 -13.96 -5.23
N GLU A 209 10.92 -14.90 -5.77
CA GLU A 209 10.99 -16.32 -5.43
C GLU A 209 12.36 -16.92 -5.76
N ALA A 210 12.95 -16.56 -6.91
CA ALA A 210 14.31 -16.98 -7.28
C ALA A 210 15.39 -16.44 -6.32
N ALA A 211 15.13 -15.30 -5.66
CA ALA A 211 15.98 -14.74 -4.63
C ALA A 211 15.66 -15.28 -3.21
N GLY A 212 14.71 -16.22 -3.07
CA GLY A 212 14.27 -16.76 -1.78
C GLY A 212 13.30 -15.85 -1.00
N CYS A 213 12.67 -14.88 -1.68
CA CYS A 213 11.69 -13.97 -1.11
C CYS A 213 10.27 -14.41 -1.49
N TYR A 214 9.43 -14.68 -0.48
CA TYR A 214 8.02 -15.06 -0.65
C TYR A 214 7.07 -13.97 -0.17
N ALA A 215 7.50 -12.71 -0.27
CA ALA A 215 6.70 -11.55 0.09
C ALA A 215 5.41 -11.47 -0.73
N LYS A 216 4.37 -10.89 -0.14
CA LYS A 216 3.13 -10.57 -0.83
C LYS A 216 3.36 -9.43 -1.82
N ILE A 217 2.96 -9.61 -3.08
CA ILE A 217 3.19 -8.60 -4.11
C ILE A 217 2.14 -7.51 -4.01
N CYS A 218 2.59 -6.26 -3.90
CA CYS A 218 1.73 -5.08 -3.90
C CYS A 218 1.82 -4.37 -5.26
N ALA A 219 0.73 -4.30 -6.01
CA ALA A 219 0.68 -3.58 -7.27
C ALA A 219 0.43 -2.09 -7.01
N LYS A 220 1.35 -1.22 -7.44
CA LYS A 220 1.14 0.23 -7.41
C LYS A 220 0.40 0.64 -8.67
N VAL A 221 -0.85 1.04 -8.52
CA VAL A 221 -1.70 1.49 -9.64
C VAL A 221 -1.39 2.96 -9.88
N GLU A 222 -0.46 3.18 -10.82
CA GLU A 222 0.18 4.48 -11.11
C GLU A 222 -0.02 4.91 -12.57
N ARG A 223 -0.50 3.99 -13.42
CA ARG A 223 -0.54 4.13 -14.87
C ARG A 223 -1.97 4.23 -15.40
N ALA A 224 -2.22 5.14 -16.34
CA ALA A 224 -3.52 5.28 -16.99
C ALA A 224 -4.00 3.96 -17.63
N GLU A 225 -3.09 3.19 -18.22
CA GLU A 225 -3.38 1.91 -18.88
C GLU A 225 -4.01 0.90 -17.91
N THR A 226 -3.59 0.91 -16.65
CA THR A 226 -4.08 -0.04 -15.62
C THR A 226 -5.50 0.25 -15.16
N VAL A 227 -6.04 1.42 -15.48
CA VAL A 227 -7.39 1.84 -15.10
C VAL A 227 -8.27 2.19 -16.30
N ALA A 228 -7.77 1.96 -17.52
CA ALA A 228 -8.45 2.28 -18.76
C ALA A 228 -9.72 1.43 -19.00
N SER A 229 -9.78 0.21 -18.44
CA SER A 229 -10.96 -0.66 -18.49
C SER A 229 -11.06 -1.53 -17.23
N ASP A 230 -12.20 -2.21 -17.06
CA ASP A 230 -12.39 -3.17 -15.96
C ASP A 230 -11.45 -4.37 -16.10
N GLU A 231 -11.19 -4.82 -17.33
CA GLU A 231 -10.30 -5.94 -17.62
C GLU A 231 -8.84 -5.62 -17.29
N ALA A 232 -8.37 -4.42 -17.64
CA ALA A 232 -7.01 -3.98 -17.30
C ALA A 232 -6.83 -3.84 -15.78
N MET A 233 -7.85 -3.30 -15.11
CA MET A 233 -7.87 -3.20 -13.65
C MET A 233 -7.84 -4.58 -13.00
N ASP A 234 -8.65 -5.51 -13.47
CA ASP A 234 -8.73 -6.87 -12.95
C ASP A 234 -7.45 -7.66 -13.17
N ASP A 235 -6.80 -7.53 -14.33
CA ASP A 235 -5.53 -8.18 -14.64
C ASP A 235 -4.46 -7.84 -13.58
N ILE A 236 -4.36 -6.56 -13.22
CA ILE A 236 -3.45 -6.07 -12.18
C ILE A 236 -3.87 -6.58 -10.80
N ILE A 237 -5.15 -6.44 -10.43
CA ILE A 237 -5.63 -6.81 -9.10
C ILE A 237 -5.45 -8.32 -8.87
N VAL A 238 -5.80 -9.17 -9.83
CA VAL A 238 -5.75 -10.63 -9.72
C VAL A 238 -4.31 -11.11 -9.52
N ALA A 239 -3.35 -10.56 -10.28
CA ALA A 239 -1.92 -10.89 -10.18
C ALA A 239 -1.24 -10.40 -8.88
N SER A 240 -1.87 -9.47 -8.17
CA SER A 240 -1.39 -8.90 -6.90
C SER A 240 -1.92 -9.63 -5.67
N ASP A 241 -1.25 -9.47 -4.53
CA ASP A 241 -1.78 -9.82 -3.19
C ASP A 241 -2.36 -8.58 -2.48
N ALA A 242 -1.82 -7.41 -2.80
CA ALA A 242 -2.29 -6.11 -2.34
C ALA A 242 -2.24 -5.08 -3.48
N VAL A 243 -3.06 -4.05 -3.39
CA VAL A 243 -3.15 -2.96 -4.36
C VAL A 243 -2.87 -1.65 -3.66
N MET A 244 -2.05 -0.79 -4.25
CA MET A 244 -1.79 0.55 -3.75
C MET A 244 -2.35 1.56 -4.76
N VAL A 245 -3.34 2.34 -4.35
CA VAL A 245 -3.83 3.50 -5.10
C VAL A 245 -2.80 4.61 -4.94
N ALA A 246 -1.86 4.69 -5.88
CA ALA A 246 -0.75 5.63 -5.86
C ALA A 246 -1.14 6.92 -6.59
N ARG A 247 -1.76 7.80 -5.82
CA ARG A 247 -2.52 8.96 -6.31
C ARG A 247 -1.67 10.02 -7.01
N GLY A 248 -0.40 10.19 -6.61
CA GLY A 248 0.52 11.15 -7.23
C GLY A 248 0.68 10.89 -8.73
N ASP A 249 1.36 9.80 -9.11
CA ASP A 249 1.59 9.47 -10.51
C ASP A 249 0.29 9.19 -11.28
N LEU A 250 -0.66 8.47 -10.67
CA LEU A 250 -1.93 8.16 -11.33
C LEU A 250 -2.72 9.43 -11.66
N GLY A 251 -2.83 10.37 -10.72
CA GLY A 251 -3.54 11.63 -10.90
C GLY A 251 -2.92 12.50 -11.99
N VAL A 252 -1.59 12.48 -12.12
CA VAL A 252 -0.88 13.16 -13.20
C VAL A 252 -1.24 12.56 -14.56
N GLU A 253 -1.35 11.23 -14.68
CA GLU A 253 -1.64 10.59 -15.97
C GLU A 253 -3.10 10.68 -16.41
N ILE A 254 -4.06 10.50 -15.49
CA ILE A 254 -5.50 10.50 -15.82
C ILE A 254 -6.20 11.84 -15.56
N GLY A 255 -5.54 12.75 -14.84
CA GLY A 255 -6.11 14.00 -14.34
C GLY A 255 -6.75 13.86 -12.96
N ASP A 256 -6.46 14.82 -12.07
CA ASP A 256 -6.94 14.85 -10.68
C ASP A 256 -8.48 14.76 -10.54
N ALA A 257 -9.21 15.28 -11.52
CA ALA A 257 -10.68 15.24 -11.52
C ALA A 257 -11.25 13.81 -11.61
N GLU A 258 -10.59 12.93 -12.36
CA GLU A 258 -11.01 11.53 -12.55
C GLU A 258 -10.56 10.64 -11.39
N LEU A 259 -9.52 11.05 -10.67
CA LEU A 259 -8.84 10.27 -9.63
C LEU A 259 -9.78 9.81 -8.50
N VAL A 260 -10.73 10.65 -8.10
CA VAL A 260 -11.70 10.31 -7.04
C VAL A 260 -12.57 9.10 -7.44
N GLY A 261 -13.03 9.07 -8.69
CA GLY A 261 -13.82 7.96 -9.22
C GLY A 261 -13.00 6.67 -9.31
N VAL A 262 -11.77 6.77 -9.83
CA VAL A 262 -10.86 5.64 -9.98
C VAL A 262 -10.42 5.07 -8.62
N GLN A 263 -10.12 5.89 -7.63
CA GLN A 263 -9.80 5.43 -6.26
C GLN A 263 -10.94 4.58 -5.68
N LYS A 264 -12.18 5.09 -5.73
CA LYS A 264 -13.35 4.37 -5.19
C LYS A 264 -13.55 3.03 -5.89
N LYS A 265 -13.41 3.03 -7.22
CA LYS A 265 -13.54 1.83 -8.05
C LYS A 265 -12.47 0.80 -7.71
N LEU A 266 -11.20 1.20 -7.62
CA LEU A 266 -10.08 0.34 -7.25
C LEU A 266 -10.29 -0.28 -5.86
N ILE A 267 -10.61 0.53 -4.85
CA ILE A 267 -10.86 0.04 -3.49
C ILE A 267 -12.00 -0.98 -3.47
N ALA A 268 -13.12 -0.68 -4.14
CA ALA A 268 -14.26 -1.58 -4.22
C ALA A 268 -13.88 -2.89 -4.94
N ARG A 269 -13.21 -2.80 -6.08
CA ARG A 269 -12.86 -3.96 -6.91
C ARG A 269 -11.81 -4.85 -6.24
N SER A 270 -10.76 -4.27 -5.64
CA SER A 270 -9.77 -5.01 -4.85
C SER A 270 -10.42 -5.79 -3.71
N ARG A 271 -11.38 -5.17 -2.99
CA ARG A 271 -12.12 -5.87 -1.93
C ARG A 271 -13.00 -6.98 -2.47
N GLN A 272 -13.66 -6.80 -3.62
CA GLN A 272 -14.46 -7.85 -4.27
C GLN A 272 -13.59 -9.04 -4.67
N LEU A 273 -12.39 -8.79 -5.18
CA LEU A 273 -11.40 -9.80 -5.58
C LEU A 273 -10.51 -10.28 -4.42
N ASN A 274 -10.95 -10.05 -3.18
CA ASN A 274 -10.32 -10.53 -1.96
C ASN A 274 -8.86 -10.08 -1.73
N LYS A 275 -8.47 -8.92 -2.29
CA LYS A 275 -7.15 -8.30 -2.12
C LYS A 275 -7.14 -7.21 -1.07
N VAL A 276 -5.98 -6.99 -0.44
CA VAL A 276 -5.73 -5.84 0.45
C VAL A 276 -5.59 -4.57 -0.40
N VAL A 277 -6.07 -3.41 0.07
CA VAL A 277 -5.95 -2.16 -0.68
C VAL A 277 -5.50 -0.97 0.17
N ILE A 278 -4.45 -0.28 -0.26
CA ILE A 278 -3.79 0.84 0.40
C ILE A 278 -4.11 2.13 -0.37
N THR A 279 -4.57 3.17 0.30
CA THR A 279 -4.66 4.52 -0.28
C THR A 279 -3.39 5.29 0.06
N ALA A 280 -2.67 5.77 -0.94
CA ALA A 280 -1.33 6.29 -0.78
C ALA A 280 -1.13 7.70 -1.34
N THR A 281 -0.01 8.31 -0.93
CA THR A 281 0.52 9.64 -1.29
C THR A 281 -0.31 10.83 -0.78
N GLN A 282 0.38 11.85 -0.24
CA GLN A 282 -0.17 13.16 0.14
C GLN A 282 -1.44 13.13 1.00
N MET A 283 -1.55 12.17 1.92
CA MET A 283 -2.73 12.05 2.79
C MET A 283 -2.74 13.15 3.87
N MET A 284 -1.56 13.60 4.32
CA MET A 284 -1.38 14.66 5.31
C MET A 284 -0.13 15.51 5.01
N GLU A 285 0.09 15.84 3.73
CA GLU A 285 1.30 16.52 3.22
C GLU A 285 1.70 17.78 4.02
N SER A 286 0.73 18.60 4.44
CA SER A 286 0.98 19.79 5.25
C SER A 286 1.72 19.50 6.56
N MET A 287 1.60 18.27 7.08
CA MET A 287 2.23 17.87 8.33
C MET A 287 3.73 17.59 8.23
N ILE A 288 4.31 17.68 7.02
CA ILE A 288 5.77 17.79 6.86
C ILE A 288 6.29 18.99 7.65
N ASP A 289 5.60 20.13 7.56
CA ASP A 289 6.02 21.41 8.14
C ASP A 289 5.05 21.94 9.22
N SER A 290 3.88 21.32 9.38
CA SER A 290 2.85 21.72 10.34
C SER A 290 2.59 20.63 11.40
N PRO A 291 2.41 20.98 12.68
CA PRO A 291 2.03 20.01 13.70
C PRO A 291 0.55 19.58 13.61
N MET A 292 -0.25 20.18 12.72
CA MET A 292 -1.66 19.83 12.51
C MET A 292 -2.02 19.72 11.04
N PRO A 293 -2.90 18.77 10.66
CA PRO A 293 -3.37 18.65 9.30
C PRO A 293 -4.41 19.72 8.98
N THR A 294 -4.55 20.02 7.69
CA THR A 294 -5.64 20.83 7.17
C THR A 294 -6.97 20.08 7.25
N ARG A 295 -8.09 20.81 7.15
CA ARG A 295 -9.42 20.18 7.07
C ARG A 295 -9.60 19.33 5.80
N ALA A 296 -8.96 19.74 4.70
CA ALA A 296 -9.02 18.99 3.44
C ALA A 296 -8.37 17.61 3.58
N GLU A 297 -7.18 17.54 4.19
CA GLU A 297 -6.47 16.27 4.46
C GLU A 297 -7.26 15.39 5.44
N VAL A 298 -7.87 15.98 6.47
CA VAL A 298 -8.76 15.24 7.38
C VAL A 298 -9.94 14.62 6.61
N MET A 299 -10.56 15.38 5.71
CA MET A 299 -11.66 14.87 4.88
C MET A 299 -11.19 13.81 3.89
N ASP A 300 -9.99 13.95 3.32
CA ASP A 300 -9.41 12.98 2.39
C ASP A 300 -9.19 11.62 3.08
N VAL A 301 -8.48 11.61 4.21
CA VAL A 301 -8.25 10.40 5.01
C VAL A 301 -9.57 9.78 5.47
N ALA A 302 -10.52 10.59 5.94
CA ALA A 302 -11.82 10.10 6.37
C ALA A 302 -12.60 9.44 5.20
N ASN A 303 -12.59 10.04 4.02
CA ASN A 303 -13.28 9.47 2.86
C ASN A 303 -12.63 8.18 2.37
N ALA A 304 -11.30 8.05 2.39
CA ALA A 304 -10.63 6.78 2.07
C ALA A 304 -11.04 5.64 3.04
N VAL A 305 -11.22 5.95 4.34
CA VAL A 305 -11.75 5.01 5.34
C VAL A 305 -13.19 4.59 5.00
N LEU A 306 -14.02 5.54 4.58
CA LEU A 306 -15.41 5.31 4.19
C LEU A 306 -15.53 4.49 2.89
N ASP A 307 -14.62 4.73 1.93
CA ASP A 307 -14.54 4.00 0.66
C ASP A 307 -14.17 2.53 0.86
N GLY A 308 -13.48 2.25 1.96
CA GLY A 308 -13.28 0.90 2.43
C GLY A 308 -11.82 0.46 2.50
N THR A 309 -10.87 1.40 2.37
CA THR A 309 -9.44 1.08 2.33
C THR A 309 -8.98 0.26 3.54
N ASP A 310 -8.02 -0.64 3.30
CA ASP A 310 -7.36 -1.36 4.38
C ASP A 310 -6.43 -0.46 5.17
N ALA A 311 -5.65 0.33 4.45
CA ALA A 311 -4.62 1.16 5.02
C ALA A 311 -4.52 2.50 4.33
N VAL A 312 -4.17 3.52 5.10
CA VAL A 312 -3.74 4.82 4.62
C VAL A 312 -2.24 4.96 4.81
N MET A 313 -1.55 5.60 3.86
CA MET A 313 -0.10 5.67 3.83
C MET A 313 0.44 7.09 4.00
N LEU A 314 1.48 7.22 4.84
CA LEU A 314 2.31 8.40 5.01
C LEU A 314 3.64 8.20 4.29
N SER A 315 4.06 9.21 3.53
CA SER A 315 5.27 9.23 2.71
C SER A 315 6.31 10.17 3.31
N ALA A 316 6.41 11.41 2.82
CA ALA A 316 7.38 12.38 3.30
C ALA A 316 7.09 12.81 4.74
N GLU A 317 5.82 12.79 5.15
CA GLU A 317 5.37 13.17 6.48
C GLU A 317 6.13 12.41 7.59
N THR A 318 6.35 11.11 7.41
CA THR A 318 7.08 10.27 8.37
C THR A 318 8.54 10.03 8.01
N ALA A 319 8.90 10.10 6.72
CA ALA A 319 10.26 9.84 6.28
C ALA A 319 11.19 11.04 6.52
N ALA A 320 10.70 12.26 6.26
CA ALA A 320 11.51 13.48 6.26
C ALA A 320 10.83 14.68 6.96
N GLY A 321 9.57 14.56 7.36
CA GLY A 321 8.82 15.61 8.03
C GLY A 321 9.31 15.92 9.44
N ASN A 322 8.91 17.10 9.94
CA ASN A 322 9.22 17.60 11.27
C ASN A 322 8.37 16.94 12.38
N PHE A 323 7.19 16.42 12.03
CA PHE A 323 6.18 15.92 12.98
C PHE A 323 5.75 14.46 12.70
N PRO A 324 6.69 13.51 12.55
CA PRO A 324 6.36 12.16 12.09
C PRO A 324 5.44 11.39 13.05
N ILE A 325 5.64 11.56 14.37
CA ILE A 325 4.86 10.83 15.39
C ILE A 325 3.46 11.43 15.52
N GLU A 326 3.38 12.76 15.53
CA GLU A 326 2.15 13.52 15.61
C GLU A 326 1.27 13.26 14.39
N THR A 327 1.87 13.09 13.21
CA THR A 327 1.15 12.78 11.97
C THR A 327 0.51 11.40 12.04
N VAL A 328 1.23 10.37 12.51
CA VAL A 328 0.65 9.04 12.74
C VAL A 328 -0.50 9.11 13.76
N ALA A 329 -0.32 9.87 14.85
CA ALA A 329 -1.36 10.04 15.86
C ALA A 329 -2.59 10.80 15.31
N ALA A 330 -2.39 11.82 14.48
CA ALA A 330 -3.47 12.55 13.83
C ALA A 330 -4.24 11.66 12.86
N MET A 331 -3.54 10.93 11.99
CA MET A 331 -4.13 9.96 11.07
C MET A 331 -4.93 8.88 11.82
N ALA A 332 -4.40 8.36 12.94
CA ALA A 332 -5.12 7.40 13.77
C ALA A 332 -6.44 7.96 14.30
N ARG A 333 -6.45 9.18 14.84
CA ARG A 333 -7.68 9.85 15.33
C ARG A 333 -8.71 10.06 14.21
N VAL A 334 -8.27 10.44 13.01
CA VAL A 334 -9.16 10.63 11.86
C VAL A 334 -9.79 9.29 11.45
N CYS A 335 -9.01 8.21 11.38
CA CYS A 335 -9.54 6.87 11.11
C CYS A 335 -10.58 6.45 12.16
N GLU A 336 -10.28 6.60 13.44
CA GLU A 336 -11.21 6.26 14.53
C GLU A 336 -12.52 7.05 14.44
N GLY A 337 -12.44 8.34 14.14
CA GLY A 337 -13.61 9.19 13.93
C GLY A 337 -14.46 8.72 12.75
N ALA A 338 -13.84 8.49 11.58
CA ALA A 338 -14.53 8.04 10.36
C ALA A 338 -15.16 6.64 10.55
N GLU A 339 -14.53 5.76 11.31
CA GLU A 339 -15.03 4.41 11.61
C GLU A 339 -16.30 4.40 12.47
N THR A 340 -16.68 5.52 13.08
CA THR A 340 -17.96 5.65 13.79
C THR A 340 -19.15 5.75 12.84
N HIS A 341 -18.93 6.08 11.56
CA HIS A 341 -19.99 6.27 10.59
C HIS A 341 -20.73 4.95 10.26
N PRO A 342 -22.07 4.95 10.13
CA PRO A 342 -22.85 3.73 9.87
C PRO A 342 -22.48 2.98 8.59
N SER A 343 -22.07 3.69 7.51
CA SER A 343 -21.73 3.07 6.23
C SER A 343 -20.55 2.09 6.32
N VAL A 344 -19.66 2.28 7.29
CA VAL A 344 -18.51 1.39 7.55
C VAL A 344 -18.75 0.43 8.72
N LYS A 345 -20.01 0.23 9.09
CA LYS A 345 -20.47 -0.75 10.08
C LYS A 345 -21.43 -1.79 9.51
N ILE A 346 -22.13 -1.46 8.42
CA ILE A 346 -23.13 -2.31 7.80
C ILE A 346 -22.59 -2.92 6.50
N SER A 347 -22.87 -4.20 6.27
CA SER A 347 -22.50 -4.93 5.07
C SER A 347 -23.74 -5.54 4.42
N LYS A 348 -23.73 -5.66 3.09
CA LYS A 348 -24.70 -6.48 2.34
C LYS A 348 -24.28 -7.95 2.23
N HIS A 349 -23.16 -8.33 2.86
CA HIS A 349 -22.68 -9.72 2.97
C HIS A 349 -22.55 -10.50 1.65
N ARG A 350 -22.43 -9.80 0.51
CA ARG A 350 -22.33 -10.40 -0.84
C ARG A 350 -23.44 -11.41 -1.13
N MET A 351 -24.67 -11.11 -0.70
CA MET A 351 -25.82 -12.03 -0.81
C MET A 351 -26.08 -12.58 -2.22
N ASP A 352 -25.73 -11.81 -3.26
CA ASP A 352 -25.99 -12.16 -4.66
C ASP A 352 -24.79 -12.87 -5.35
N GLN A 353 -23.76 -13.29 -4.59
CA GLN A 353 -22.54 -13.89 -5.14
C GLN A 353 -22.39 -15.37 -4.75
N GLN A 354 -21.75 -16.14 -5.63
CA GLN A 354 -21.36 -17.53 -5.37
C GLN A 354 -19.87 -17.61 -5.04
N PHE A 355 -19.49 -18.47 -4.10
CA PHE A 355 -18.11 -18.66 -3.66
C PHE A 355 -17.55 -19.98 -4.18
N SER A 356 -16.26 -20.00 -4.53
CA SER A 356 -15.58 -21.18 -5.08
C SER A 356 -14.71 -21.93 -4.07
N SER A 357 -14.54 -21.39 -2.85
CA SER A 357 -13.69 -21.94 -1.80
C SER A 357 -14.46 -22.18 -0.51
N THR A 358 -14.24 -23.34 0.12
CA THR A 358 -14.76 -23.66 1.47
C THR A 358 -14.32 -22.62 2.51
N SER A 359 -13.04 -22.23 2.50
CA SER A 359 -12.53 -21.24 3.45
C SER A 359 -13.15 -19.87 3.26
N GLU A 360 -13.47 -19.48 2.02
CA GLU A 360 -14.22 -18.25 1.74
C GLU A 360 -15.65 -18.33 2.28
N SER A 361 -16.37 -19.42 2.01
CA SER A 361 -17.72 -19.64 2.54
C SER A 361 -17.76 -19.58 4.07
N ILE A 362 -16.77 -20.19 4.75
CA ILE A 362 -16.68 -20.16 6.22
C ILE A 362 -16.34 -18.75 6.72
N ALA A 363 -15.38 -18.06 6.10
CA ALA A 363 -14.99 -16.71 6.50
C ALA A 363 -16.17 -15.72 6.40
N LEU A 364 -16.93 -15.75 5.30
CA LEU A 364 -18.06 -14.85 5.10
C LEU A 364 -19.23 -15.21 6.02
N SER A 365 -19.50 -16.50 6.23
CA SER A 365 -20.51 -16.96 7.19
C SER A 365 -20.18 -16.54 8.62
N ALA A 366 -18.91 -16.57 9.00
CA ALA A 366 -18.44 -16.11 10.31
C ALA A 366 -18.72 -14.63 10.54
N VAL A 367 -18.41 -13.78 9.55
CA VAL A 367 -18.69 -12.34 9.66
C VAL A 367 -20.19 -12.05 9.61
N TYR A 368 -20.96 -12.82 8.82
CA TYR A 368 -22.41 -12.74 8.84
C TYR A 368 -22.97 -13.03 10.23
N ALA A 369 -22.63 -14.18 10.82
CA ALA A 369 -23.09 -14.55 12.15
C ALA A 369 -22.68 -13.49 13.20
N ALA A 370 -21.43 -13.03 13.16
CA ALA A 370 -20.90 -12.03 14.07
C ALA A 370 -21.65 -10.69 13.98
N ASN A 371 -21.96 -10.22 12.78
CA ASN A 371 -22.67 -8.95 12.59
C ASN A 371 -24.14 -8.99 13.04
N HIS A 372 -24.76 -10.17 13.09
CA HIS A 372 -26.19 -10.31 13.41
C HIS A 372 -26.47 -10.85 14.82
N LEU A 373 -25.48 -11.44 15.48
CA LEU A 373 -25.58 -11.93 16.86
C LEU A 373 -24.98 -10.90 17.83
N SER A 374 -25.84 -10.14 18.51
CA SER A 374 -25.44 -9.01 19.37
C SER A 374 -24.56 -9.41 20.59
N SER A 375 -24.60 -10.68 20.99
CA SER A 375 -23.74 -11.23 22.05
C SER A 375 -22.28 -11.37 21.60
N VAL A 376 -22.01 -11.47 20.29
CA VAL A 376 -20.66 -11.66 19.75
C VAL A 376 -19.84 -10.39 19.92
N LYS A 377 -18.65 -10.52 20.51
CA LYS A 377 -17.70 -9.42 20.74
C LYS A 377 -16.42 -9.50 19.91
N ALA A 378 -16.10 -10.66 19.35
CA ALA A 378 -14.94 -10.85 18.48
C ALA A 378 -15.14 -11.99 17.49
N ILE A 379 -14.43 -11.89 16.36
CA ILE A 379 -14.28 -12.96 15.37
C ILE A 379 -12.85 -13.47 15.50
N VAL A 380 -12.66 -14.76 15.74
CA VAL A 380 -11.37 -15.38 16.00
C VAL A 380 -11.07 -16.38 14.90
N GLY A 381 -9.97 -16.19 14.19
CA GLY A 381 -9.55 -17.09 13.12
C GLY A 381 -8.19 -17.71 13.42
N LEU A 382 -8.16 -19.03 13.63
CA LEU A 382 -6.92 -19.81 13.62
C LEU A 382 -6.45 -19.99 12.17
N THR A 383 -5.21 -19.63 11.87
CA THR A 383 -4.71 -19.67 10.50
C THR A 383 -3.19 -19.79 10.44
N GLU A 384 -2.70 -20.62 9.52
CA GLU A 384 -1.25 -20.71 9.24
C GLU A 384 -0.80 -19.65 8.22
N SER A 385 -1.63 -19.34 7.22
CA SER A 385 -1.29 -18.46 6.10
C SER A 385 -1.87 -17.05 6.19
N GLY A 386 -2.84 -16.81 7.08
CA GLY A 386 -3.55 -15.53 7.17
C GLY A 386 -4.69 -15.34 6.17
N THR A 387 -4.94 -16.35 5.32
CA THR A 387 -5.97 -16.27 4.27
C THR A 387 -7.36 -16.02 4.84
N THR A 388 -7.77 -16.79 5.86
CA THR A 388 -9.13 -16.73 6.41
C THR A 388 -9.43 -15.36 7.05
N PRO A 389 -8.58 -14.79 7.94
CA PRO A 389 -8.82 -13.44 8.46
C PRO A 389 -8.77 -12.34 7.37
N THR A 390 -7.97 -12.53 6.33
CA THR A 390 -7.95 -11.61 5.19
C THR A 390 -9.28 -11.64 4.45
N LEU A 391 -9.86 -12.81 4.20
CA LEU A 391 -11.20 -12.96 3.63
C LEU A 391 -12.28 -12.35 4.52
N MET A 392 -12.24 -12.61 5.83
CA MET A 392 -13.16 -12.00 6.80
C MET A 392 -13.11 -10.47 6.74
N SER A 393 -11.91 -9.90 6.66
CA SER A 393 -11.72 -8.43 6.62
C SER A 393 -12.27 -7.77 5.35
N ARG A 394 -12.61 -8.54 4.31
CA ARG A 394 -13.27 -7.99 3.10
C ARG A 394 -14.70 -7.57 3.39
N ILE A 395 -15.34 -8.16 4.39
CA ILE A 395 -16.71 -7.84 4.80
C ILE A 395 -16.66 -6.77 5.90
N THR A 396 -17.45 -5.71 5.72
CA THR A 396 -17.53 -4.62 6.69
C THR A 396 -18.08 -5.14 8.01
N THR A 397 -17.32 -4.97 9.09
CA THR A 397 -17.71 -5.29 10.47
C THR A 397 -17.10 -4.29 11.46
N SER A 398 -17.84 -3.96 12.51
CA SER A 398 -17.34 -3.15 13.64
C SER A 398 -16.61 -3.99 14.69
N LEU A 399 -16.69 -5.32 14.59
CA LEU A 399 -16.07 -6.25 15.52
C LEU A 399 -14.58 -6.44 15.21
N PRO A 400 -13.73 -6.65 16.22
CA PRO A 400 -12.34 -7.01 16.00
C PRO A 400 -12.24 -8.42 15.40
N ILE A 401 -11.41 -8.56 14.36
CA ILE A 401 -11.00 -9.85 13.83
C ILE A 401 -9.66 -10.19 14.47
N ILE A 402 -9.63 -11.19 15.34
CA ILE A 402 -8.43 -11.67 16.02
C ILE A 402 -7.87 -12.82 15.21
N ALA A 403 -6.71 -12.59 14.61
CA ALA A 403 -6.06 -13.58 13.76
C ALA A 403 -4.93 -14.26 14.54
N MET A 404 -5.08 -15.57 14.72
CA MET A 404 -4.21 -16.37 15.57
C MET A 404 -3.36 -17.32 14.73
N SER A 405 -2.04 -17.23 14.89
CA SER A 405 -1.06 -18.01 14.14
C SER A 405 0.21 -18.21 14.94
N ARG A 406 0.94 -19.29 14.68
CA ARG A 406 2.28 -19.53 15.23
C ARG A 406 3.39 -18.90 14.38
N HIS A 407 3.08 -18.49 13.15
CA HIS A 407 4.05 -17.97 12.20
C HIS A 407 4.14 -16.45 12.29
N GLU A 408 5.29 -15.92 12.73
CA GLU A 408 5.50 -14.47 12.83
C GLU A 408 5.32 -13.75 11.49
N SER A 409 5.76 -14.35 10.37
CA SER A 409 5.56 -13.82 9.02
C SER A 409 4.08 -13.65 8.67
N THR A 410 3.25 -14.62 9.04
CA THR A 410 1.79 -14.54 8.86
C THR A 410 1.19 -13.43 9.73
N LEU A 411 1.61 -13.33 11.00
CA LEU A 411 1.15 -12.29 11.91
C LEU A 411 1.53 -10.89 11.43
N ASN A 412 2.76 -10.69 10.97
CA ASN A 412 3.23 -9.44 10.41
C ASN A 412 2.46 -9.09 9.13
N THR A 413 2.30 -10.03 8.21
CA THR A 413 1.51 -9.83 6.97
C THR A 413 0.10 -9.33 7.29
N MET A 414 -0.60 -9.96 8.24
CA MET A 414 -1.96 -9.55 8.64
C MET A 414 -2.03 -8.20 9.37
N ALA A 415 -0.90 -7.62 9.78
CA ALA A 415 -0.86 -6.28 10.37
C ALA A 415 -1.40 -5.22 9.39
N LEU A 416 -1.38 -5.47 8.07
CA LEU A 416 -1.92 -4.57 7.05
C LEU A 416 -3.43 -4.76 6.76
N CYS A 417 -4.05 -5.88 7.18
CA CYS A 417 -5.46 -6.17 6.87
C CYS A 417 -6.43 -5.40 7.77
N ARG A 418 -7.44 -4.71 7.22
CA ARG A 418 -8.41 -3.90 7.96
C ARG A 418 -9.08 -4.67 9.11
N GLY A 419 -9.12 -4.07 10.30
CA GLY A 419 -9.82 -4.64 11.46
C GLY A 419 -9.20 -5.91 12.03
N VAL A 420 -8.09 -6.40 11.45
CA VAL A 420 -7.38 -7.59 11.91
C VAL A 420 -6.36 -7.23 12.98
N LYS A 421 -6.41 -7.94 14.11
CA LYS A 421 -5.43 -7.90 15.19
C LYS A 421 -4.69 -9.24 15.23
N PRO A 422 -3.42 -9.28 14.81
CA PRO A 422 -2.61 -10.49 14.90
C PRO A 422 -2.27 -10.83 16.36
N VAL A 423 -2.34 -12.12 16.70
CA VAL A 423 -2.05 -12.65 18.02
C VAL A 423 -1.29 -13.98 17.85
N TYR A 424 -0.13 -14.11 18.48
CA TYR A 424 0.56 -15.40 18.49
C TYR A 424 -0.24 -16.45 19.25
N PHE A 425 -0.40 -17.61 18.63
CA PHE A 425 -0.99 -18.80 19.22
C PHE A 425 -0.52 -20.03 18.46
N ASP A 426 -0.08 -21.05 19.19
CA ASP A 426 0.35 -22.32 18.62
C ASP A 426 -0.57 -23.45 19.07
N SER A 427 -1.46 -23.84 18.16
CA SER A 427 -2.44 -24.90 18.37
C SER A 427 -1.84 -26.29 18.48
N SER A 428 -0.58 -26.50 18.06
CA SER A 428 0.07 -27.81 18.17
C SER A 428 0.30 -28.22 19.64
N ASN A 429 0.25 -27.26 20.56
CA ASN A 429 0.35 -27.48 22.00
C ASN A 429 -0.99 -27.84 22.66
N SER A 430 -2.10 -27.78 21.91
CA SER A 430 -3.44 -28.08 22.45
C SER A 430 -3.72 -29.59 22.40
N GLU A 431 -4.18 -30.14 23.52
CA GLU A 431 -4.69 -31.51 23.55
C GLU A 431 -5.98 -31.66 22.72
N PRO A 432 -6.27 -32.87 22.18
CA PRO A 432 -7.52 -33.14 21.50
C PRO A 432 -8.74 -32.75 22.34
N GLY A 433 -9.61 -31.90 21.78
CA GLY A 433 -10.80 -31.38 22.46
C GLY A 433 -10.56 -30.17 23.39
N LYS A 434 -9.30 -29.75 23.61
CA LYS A 434 -8.96 -28.60 24.47
C LYS A 434 -8.76 -27.28 23.73
N LEU A 435 -8.51 -27.31 22.42
CA LEU A 435 -8.26 -26.15 21.56
C LEU A 435 -9.16 -24.93 21.86
N LYS A 436 -10.47 -25.15 21.99
CA LYS A 436 -11.45 -24.09 22.31
C LYS A 436 -11.09 -23.35 23.60
N TYR A 437 -10.77 -24.09 24.66
CA TYR A 437 -10.47 -23.54 25.98
C TYR A 437 -9.12 -22.82 25.98
N ASP A 438 -8.12 -23.36 25.28
CA ASP A 438 -6.79 -22.75 25.17
C ASP A 438 -6.83 -21.42 24.41
N VAL A 439 -7.63 -21.36 23.33
CA VAL A 439 -7.92 -20.12 22.60
C VAL A 439 -8.57 -19.10 23.54
N ILE A 440 -9.63 -19.47 24.26
CA ILE A 440 -10.30 -18.56 25.19
C ILE A 440 -9.34 -18.06 26.28
N ALA A 441 -8.55 -18.95 26.87
CA ALA A 441 -7.58 -18.60 27.90
C ALA A 441 -6.57 -17.57 27.37
N SER A 442 -6.02 -17.80 26.18
CA SER A 442 -5.10 -16.86 25.52
C SER A 442 -5.75 -15.48 25.25
N LEU A 443 -7.01 -15.46 24.81
CA LEU A 443 -7.74 -14.21 24.57
C LEU A 443 -8.02 -13.45 25.87
N LYS A 444 -8.37 -14.14 26.96
CA LYS A 444 -8.60 -13.55 28.29
C LYS A 444 -7.31 -12.99 28.88
N GLU A 445 -6.21 -13.73 28.82
CA GLU A 445 -4.89 -13.29 29.28
C GLU A 445 -4.47 -11.98 28.60
N LYS A 446 -4.77 -11.84 27.30
CA LYS A 446 -4.48 -10.64 26.51
C LYS A 446 -5.54 -9.53 26.64
N GLY A 447 -6.56 -9.73 27.49
CA GLY A 447 -7.64 -8.77 27.73
C GLY A 447 -8.52 -8.48 26.52
N LEU A 448 -8.61 -9.41 25.57
CA LEU A 448 -9.35 -9.23 24.32
C LEU A 448 -10.83 -9.60 24.45
N VAL A 449 -11.16 -10.45 25.41
CA VAL A 449 -12.52 -10.92 25.74
C VAL A 449 -12.69 -11.05 27.25
N LYS A 450 -13.92 -11.09 27.73
CA LYS A 450 -14.28 -11.25 29.14
C LYS A 450 -15.27 -12.40 29.32
N SER A 451 -15.36 -12.96 30.53
CA SER A 451 -16.38 -13.95 30.87
C SER A 451 -17.79 -13.39 30.58
N GLY A 452 -18.63 -14.20 29.94
CA GLY A 452 -19.96 -13.82 29.45
C GLY A 452 -19.99 -13.23 28.03
N ASP A 453 -18.84 -12.93 27.41
CA ASP A 453 -18.80 -12.58 25.99
C ASP A 453 -19.07 -13.81 25.10
N SER A 454 -19.58 -13.61 23.89
CA SER A 454 -19.56 -14.63 22.84
C SER A 454 -18.50 -14.31 21.78
N ILE A 455 -17.89 -15.34 21.20
CA ILE A 455 -16.99 -15.21 20.06
C ILE A 455 -17.43 -16.13 18.91
N ILE A 456 -17.09 -15.75 17.68
CA ILE A 456 -17.06 -16.68 16.56
C ILE A 456 -15.63 -17.22 16.46
N LEU A 457 -15.46 -18.54 16.39
CA LEU A 457 -14.18 -19.21 16.21
C LEU A 457 -14.18 -19.98 14.88
N THR A 458 -13.20 -19.72 14.02
CA THR A 458 -12.98 -20.49 12.79
C THR A 458 -11.62 -21.18 12.79
N TYR A 459 -11.58 -22.42 12.33
CA TYR A 459 -10.36 -23.22 12.19
C TYR A 459 -10.57 -24.32 11.13
N GLY A 460 -9.54 -25.12 10.85
CA GLY A 460 -9.63 -26.31 9.99
C GLY A 460 -9.50 -27.59 10.81
N ASP A 461 -10.23 -28.65 10.47
CA ASP A 461 -10.09 -29.94 11.17
C ASP A 461 -8.69 -30.54 11.01
N GLU A 462 -8.06 -30.29 9.87
CA GLU A 462 -6.63 -30.55 9.65
C GLU A 462 -5.83 -29.30 10.00
N MET A 463 -5.50 -29.17 11.29
CA MET A 463 -4.63 -28.09 11.77
C MET A 463 -3.27 -28.14 11.07
N GLU A 464 -2.59 -27.00 11.00
CA GLU A 464 -1.27 -26.85 10.36
C GLU A 464 -1.23 -27.00 8.83
N LYS A 465 -2.38 -27.19 8.18
CA LYS A 465 -2.49 -27.17 6.71
C LYS A 465 -3.08 -25.87 6.19
N VAL A 466 -2.41 -25.28 5.20
CA VAL A 466 -2.88 -24.07 4.51
C VAL A 466 -4.13 -24.38 3.69
N GLY A 467 -5.16 -23.52 3.80
CA GLY A 467 -6.42 -23.67 3.04
C GLY A 467 -7.41 -24.68 3.61
N ALA A 468 -7.15 -25.22 4.80
CA ALA A 468 -8.00 -26.24 5.43
C ALA A 468 -9.17 -25.70 6.26
N THR A 469 -9.37 -24.37 6.33
CA THR A 469 -10.47 -23.80 7.14
C THR A 469 -11.82 -24.28 6.61
N ASN A 470 -12.53 -25.03 7.45
CA ASN A 470 -13.82 -25.65 7.14
C ASN A 470 -14.83 -25.56 8.30
N THR A 471 -14.42 -25.06 9.48
CA THR A 471 -15.23 -25.08 10.69
C THR A 471 -15.51 -23.68 11.22
N LEU A 472 -16.74 -23.47 11.69
CA LEU A 472 -17.21 -22.29 12.41
C LEU A 472 -17.89 -22.75 13.70
N LYS A 473 -17.52 -22.15 14.84
CA LYS A 473 -18.18 -22.34 16.13
C LYS A 473 -18.56 -21.00 16.75
N ILE A 474 -19.71 -20.97 17.41
CA ILE A 474 -20.11 -19.87 18.29
C ILE A 474 -19.86 -20.34 19.71
N VAL A 475 -19.08 -19.58 20.46
CA VAL A 475 -18.56 -20.02 21.74
C VAL A 475 -18.78 -18.94 22.78
N GLU A 476 -19.31 -19.33 23.93
CA GLU A 476 -19.39 -18.48 25.12
C GLU A 476 -18.07 -18.53 25.89
N VAL A 477 -17.62 -17.36 26.35
CA VAL A 477 -16.42 -17.21 27.15
C VAL A 477 -16.79 -17.47 28.61
N GLU A 478 -16.33 -18.60 29.14
CA GLU A 478 -16.44 -18.96 30.56
C GLU A 478 -15.50 -18.13 31.44
#